data_AF-A0A959CAG2-F1
#
_entry.id   AF-A0A959CAG2-F1
#
_cell.length_a   1.000
_cell.length_b   1.000
_cell.length_c   1.000
_cell.angle_alpha   90.00
_cell.angle_beta   90.00
_cell.angle_gamma   90.00
#
_symmetry.space_group_name_H-M   'P 1'
#
loop_
_entity.id
_entity.type
_entity.pdbx_description
1 polymer ?
#
loop_
_entity_poly.entity_id
_entity_poly.type
_entity_poly.pdbx_seq_one_letter_code
_entity_poly.pdbx_strand_id
1 'polypeptide(L)'
;PFVMRDRRGQALWIYPVQYNPVQKVMRVYTSITLRVYRKAGSGDNELQNTADHNASPAFEQIFRKMFLNYTPGVKSRGNTDPEKMLVITTEALLEELEPLITWKRQMGIHTDVVTVEEIGSSEADDIYNYVKDYYQTEGITYLLLVGDEDAIKSQMRPSGGTLYTCDNCFG
;
A
#
# COMPACT_ATOMS: atom_id res chain seq x y z
N PRO A 1 10.66 -1.56 11.31
CA PRO A 1 10.77 -1.91 9.88
C PRO A 1 9.37 -2.11 9.31
N PHE A 2 9.15 -1.73 8.07
CA PHE A 2 7.86 -1.91 7.39
C PHE A 2 8.07 -2.54 6.02
N VAL A 3 7.05 -3.19 5.51
CA VAL A 3 7.02 -3.73 4.15
C VAL A 3 6.03 -2.88 3.35
N MET A 4 6.46 -2.43 2.18
CA MET A 4 5.61 -1.79 1.19
C MET A 4 5.71 -2.61 -0.08
N ARG A 5 4.63 -3.34 -0.41
CA ARG A 5 4.56 -4.25 -1.55
C ARG A 5 5.73 -5.25 -1.55
N ASP A 6 6.76 -4.99 -2.35
CA ASP A 6 7.92 -5.85 -2.57
C ASP A 6 9.22 -5.24 -2.01
N ARG A 7 9.12 -4.18 -1.19
CA ARG A 7 10.28 -3.49 -0.60
C ARG A 7 10.13 -3.35 0.91
N ARG A 8 11.20 -3.70 1.65
CA ARG A 8 11.28 -3.54 3.11
C ARG A 8 12.06 -2.28 3.46
N GLY A 9 11.39 -1.37 4.17
CA GLY A 9 11.91 -0.10 4.63
C GLY A 9 12.27 -0.07 6.11
N GLN A 10 13.18 0.84 6.47
CA GLN A 10 13.47 1.18 7.86
C GLN A 10 13.60 2.71 8.00
N ALA A 11 12.71 3.31 8.79
CA ALA A 11 12.84 4.72 9.16
C ALA A 11 13.98 4.91 10.16
N LEU A 12 14.72 6.02 10.00
CA LEU A 12 15.75 6.47 10.92
C LEU A 12 15.27 7.77 11.57
N TRP A 13 15.14 7.75 12.89
CA TRP A 13 14.75 8.92 13.68
C TRP A 13 15.99 9.49 14.37
N ILE A 14 16.34 10.72 14.03
CA ILE A 14 17.54 11.39 14.53
C ILE A 14 17.10 12.61 15.35
N TYR A 15 17.53 12.67 16.61
CA TYR A 15 17.21 13.74 17.54
C TYR A 15 18.49 14.53 17.88
N PRO A 16 18.89 15.51 17.05
CA PRO A 16 20.17 16.22 17.19
C PRO A 16 20.21 17.21 18.36
N VAL A 17 19.07 17.49 18.98
CA VAL A 17 18.97 18.36 20.16
C VAL A 17 18.49 17.52 21.33
N GLN A 18 19.31 17.48 22.38
CA GLN A 18 19.00 16.74 23.61
C GLN A 18 19.12 17.68 24.81
N TYR A 19 18.11 17.67 25.68
CA TYR A 19 18.05 18.54 26.85
C TYR A 19 17.93 17.72 28.13
N ASN A 20 18.81 17.99 29.10
CA ASN A 20 18.68 17.48 30.46
C ASN A 20 18.04 18.57 31.35
N PRO A 21 16.78 18.39 31.80
CA PRO A 21 16.07 19.42 32.56
C PRO A 21 16.58 19.60 33.99
N VAL A 22 17.16 18.56 34.62
CA VAL A 22 17.67 18.64 36.00
C VAL A 22 18.96 19.44 36.04
N GLN A 23 19.88 19.13 35.11
CA GLN A 23 21.17 19.85 34.99
C GLN A 23 21.03 21.18 34.24
N LYS A 24 19.90 21.41 33.57
CA LYS A 24 19.65 22.56 32.68
C LYS A 24 20.69 22.71 31.57
N VAL A 25 21.13 21.58 31.00
CA VAL A 25 22.13 21.54 29.93
C VAL A 25 21.49 21.01 28.65
N MET A 26 21.69 21.73 27.55
CA MET A 26 21.31 21.31 26.20
C MET A 26 22.56 20.93 25.40
N ARG A 27 22.51 19.79 24.71
CA ARG A 27 23.50 19.41 23.70
C ARG A 27 22.88 19.53 22.31
N VAL A 28 23.61 20.17 21.41
CA VAL A 28 23.23 20.35 20.01
C VAL A 28 24.31 19.72 19.14
N TYR A 29 23.95 18.69 18.40
CA TYR A 29 24.81 18.05 17.42
C TYR A 29 24.65 18.77 16.08
N THR A 30 25.70 19.47 15.64
CA THR A 30 25.71 20.24 14.39
C THR A 30 26.01 19.37 13.16
N SER A 31 26.60 18.19 13.35
CA SER A 31 26.87 17.21 12.30
C SER A 31 26.75 15.80 12.87
N ILE A 32 26.08 14.91 12.12
CA ILE A 32 25.90 13.50 12.47
C ILE A 32 26.16 12.68 11.22
N THR A 33 27.16 11.80 11.29
CA THR A 33 27.45 10.82 10.23
C THR A 33 27.03 9.44 10.70
N LEU A 34 26.12 8.81 9.96
CA LEU A 34 25.61 7.47 10.25
C LEU A 34 26.02 6.48 9.16
N ARG A 35 26.30 5.23 9.56
CA ARG A 35 26.51 4.12 8.64
C ARG A 35 25.45 3.05 8.92
N VAL A 36 24.66 2.74 7.89
CA VAL A 36 23.64 1.69 7.95
C VAL A 36 24.10 0.50 7.13
N TYR A 37 24.07 -0.69 7.71
CA TYR A 37 24.43 -1.94 7.05
C TYR A 37 23.58 -3.08 7.58
N ARG A 38 23.46 -4.14 6.78
CA ARG A 38 22.75 -5.35 7.18
C ARG A 38 23.61 -6.14 8.18
N LYS A 39 22.99 -6.62 9.26
CA LYS A 39 23.59 -7.56 10.20
C LYS A 39 23.18 -8.98 9.80
N ALA A 40 24.03 -9.97 10.07
CA ALA A 40 23.68 -11.38 9.89
C ALA A 40 22.55 -11.81 10.85
N GLY A 41 21.76 -12.80 10.42
CA GLY A 41 20.58 -13.30 11.13
C GLY A 41 19.27 -12.77 10.53
N SER A 42 18.16 -13.15 11.15
CA SER A 42 16.81 -12.68 10.78
C SER A 42 16.50 -11.34 11.46
N GLY A 43 15.87 -10.43 10.73
CA GLY A 43 15.30 -9.20 11.26
C GLY A 43 13.80 -9.32 11.55
N ASP A 44 13.22 -8.29 12.17
CA ASP A 44 11.77 -8.22 12.35
C ASP A 44 11.05 -7.88 11.05
N ASN A 45 9.88 -8.46 10.79
CA ASN A 45 9.05 -8.15 9.61
C ASN A 45 9.84 -8.29 8.29
N GLU A 46 10.49 -9.44 8.09
CA GLU A 46 11.15 -9.76 6.82
C GLU A 46 10.10 -9.97 5.72
N LEU A 47 10.48 -9.65 4.48
CA LEU A 47 9.66 -9.96 3.32
C LEU A 47 9.52 -11.48 3.20
N GLN A 48 8.30 -11.98 3.41
CA GLN A 48 7.97 -13.38 3.19
C GLN A 48 7.30 -13.52 1.83
N ASN A 49 7.79 -14.43 0.99
CA ASN A 49 7.33 -14.68 -0.38
C ASN A 49 7.35 -13.44 -1.27
N THR A 50 8.35 -13.36 -2.15
CA THR A 50 8.26 -12.48 -3.32
C THR A 50 7.32 -13.14 -4.33
N ALA A 51 6.01 -12.92 -4.20
CA ALA A 51 5.17 -13.01 -5.38
C ALA A 51 5.83 -12.10 -6.42
N ASP A 52 6.13 -12.64 -7.60
CA ASP A 52 6.78 -11.90 -8.69
C ASP A 52 5.76 -10.88 -9.21
N HIS A 53 5.66 -9.76 -8.49
CA HIS A 53 4.84 -8.64 -8.91
C HIS A 53 5.52 -7.98 -10.10
N ASN A 54 4.78 -7.83 -11.19
CA ASN A 54 5.26 -7.09 -12.35
C ASN A 54 5.71 -5.68 -11.98
N ALA A 55 6.66 -5.16 -12.75
CA ALA A 55 7.18 -3.82 -12.54
C ALA A 55 6.06 -2.78 -12.76
N SER A 56 5.59 -2.16 -11.68
CA SER A 56 4.60 -1.08 -11.74
C SER A 56 5.26 0.30 -11.78
N PRO A 57 5.03 1.10 -12.84
CA PRO A 57 5.46 2.50 -12.89
C PRO A 57 4.95 3.35 -11.72
N ALA A 58 3.74 3.10 -11.21
CA ALA A 58 3.22 3.81 -10.05
C ALA A 58 4.04 3.53 -8.77
N PHE A 59 4.32 2.26 -8.47
CA PHE A 59 5.12 1.89 -7.29
C PHE A 59 6.57 2.35 -7.41
N GLU A 60 7.16 2.31 -8.62
CA GLU A 60 8.48 2.89 -8.88
C GLU A 60 8.57 4.37 -8.48
N GLN A 61 7.53 5.16 -8.76
CA GLN A 61 7.49 6.57 -8.36
C GLN A 61 7.37 6.72 -6.84
N ILE A 62 6.59 5.86 -6.18
CA ILE A 62 6.43 5.88 -4.72
C ILE A 62 7.76 5.52 -4.05
N PHE A 63 8.43 4.45 -4.50
CA PHE A 63 9.69 3.99 -3.94
C PHE A 63 10.80 5.03 -4.08
N ARG A 64 10.87 5.73 -5.22
CA ARG A 64 11.82 6.85 -5.44
C ARG A 64 11.63 7.99 -4.44
N LYS A 65 10.40 8.27 -4.03
CA LYS A 65 10.10 9.32 -3.05
C LYS A 65 10.28 8.83 -1.62
N MET A 66 10.03 7.55 -1.36
CA MET A 66 10.02 6.99 -0.01
C MET A 66 11.40 6.59 0.51
N PHE A 67 12.25 6.00 -0.34
CA PHE A 67 13.58 5.54 0.10
C PHE A 67 14.67 6.46 -0.44
N LEU A 68 15.44 7.06 0.48
CA LEU A 68 16.59 7.90 0.15
C LEU A 68 17.63 7.18 -0.72
N ASN A 69 17.79 5.87 -0.53
CA ASN A 69 18.74 5.02 -1.24
C ASN A 69 18.08 4.12 -2.30
N TYR A 70 16.92 4.50 -2.83
CA TYR A 70 16.26 3.73 -3.88
C TYR A 70 17.05 3.79 -5.19
N THR A 71 17.43 2.62 -5.70
CA THR A 71 17.97 2.48 -7.06
C THR A 71 17.00 1.64 -7.88
N PRO A 72 16.43 2.17 -8.98
CA PRO A 72 15.53 1.42 -9.84
C PRO A 72 16.27 0.21 -10.44
N GLY A 73 15.58 -0.92 -10.53
CA GLY A 73 16.09 -2.10 -11.24
C GLY A 73 16.21 -1.85 -12.75
N VAL A 74 17.04 -2.64 -13.43
CA VAL A 74 17.09 -2.63 -14.90
C VAL A 74 15.76 -3.20 -15.42
N LYS A 75 14.94 -2.34 -16.04
CA LYS A 75 13.68 -2.77 -16.67
C LYS A 75 14.00 -3.64 -17.88
N SER A 76 13.70 -4.94 -17.81
CA SER A 76 13.65 -5.76 -19.02
C SER A 76 12.47 -5.29 -19.88
N ARG A 77 12.73 -4.95 -21.14
CA ARG A 77 11.74 -4.37 -22.08
C ARG A 77 10.57 -5.30 -22.43
N GLY A 78 10.55 -6.54 -21.90
CA GLY A 78 9.53 -7.54 -22.19
C GLY A 78 8.56 -7.86 -21.04
N ASN A 79 8.67 -7.22 -19.87
CA ASN A 79 7.94 -7.65 -18.65
C ASN A 79 7.12 -6.52 -17.99
N THR A 80 6.48 -5.67 -18.80
CA THR A 80 5.53 -4.69 -18.30
C THR A 80 4.13 -5.13 -18.67
N ASP A 81 3.57 -6.04 -17.88
CA ASP A 81 2.13 -6.21 -17.86
C ASP A 81 1.47 -4.86 -17.55
N PRO A 82 0.29 -4.57 -18.13
CA PRO A 82 -0.44 -3.35 -17.82
C PRO A 82 -0.73 -3.27 -16.32
N GLU A 83 -0.80 -2.05 -15.80
CA GLU A 83 -1.22 -1.87 -14.41
C GLU A 83 -2.65 -2.41 -14.24
N LYS A 84 -2.88 -3.13 -13.13
CA LYS A 84 -4.18 -3.75 -12.83
C LYS A 84 -4.94 -2.93 -11.79
N MET A 85 -6.25 -2.79 -11.97
CA MET A 85 -7.19 -2.14 -11.08
C MET A 85 -8.33 -3.10 -10.77
N LEU A 86 -8.63 -3.27 -9.49
CA LEU A 86 -9.85 -3.93 -9.03
C LEU A 86 -10.85 -2.87 -8.59
N VAL A 87 -12.05 -2.90 -9.13
CA VAL A 87 -13.18 -2.06 -8.73
C VAL A 87 -14.17 -2.94 -7.97
N ILE A 88 -14.53 -2.53 -6.74
CA ILE A 88 -15.58 -3.18 -5.95
C ILE A 88 -16.74 -2.20 -5.80
N THR A 89 -17.95 -2.65 -6.11
CA THR A 89 -19.16 -1.81 -6.09
C THR A 89 -20.42 -2.64 -5.85
N THR A 90 -21.60 -2.03 -5.98
CA THR A 90 -22.90 -2.72 -5.98
C THR A 90 -23.43 -2.85 -7.41
N GLU A 91 -24.31 -3.81 -7.66
CA GLU A 91 -24.95 -3.96 -8.98
C GLU A 91 -25.67 -2.68 -9.43
N ALA A 92 -26.25 -1.95 -8.48
CA ALA A 92 -27.01 -0.73 -8.73
C ALA A 92 -26.17 0.45 -9.28
N LEU A 93 -24.84 0.41 -9.17
CA LEU A 93 -23.94 1.48 -9.61
C LEU A 93 -23.14 1.11 -10.86
N LEU A 94 -23.34 -0.09 -11.42
CA LEU A 94 -22.56 -0.58 -12.55
C LEU A 94 -22.76 0.25 -13.81
N GLU A 95 -24.00 0.67 -14.09
CA GLU A 95 -24.33 1.44 -15.31
C GLU A 95 -23.63 2.81 -15.30
N GLU A 96 -23.64 3.48 -14.14
CA GLU A 96 -23.01 4.78 -13.95
C GLU A 96 -21.48 4.71 -13.99
N LEU A 97 -20.90 3.56 -13.62
CA LEU A 97 -19.44 3.35 -13.61
C LEU A 97 -18.86 3.03 -14.98
N GLU A 98 -19.67 2.52 -15.92
CA GLU A 98 -19.19 2.04 -17.22
C GLU A 98 -18.32 3.05 -17.99
N PRO A 99 -18.64 4.37 -18.04
CA PRO A 99 -17.79 5.35 -18.70
C PRO A 99 -16.39 5.46 -18.06
N LEU A 100 -16.31 5.38 -16.73
CA LEU A 100 -15.03 5.43 -16.00
C LEU A 100 -14.21 4.18 -16.26
N ILE A 101 -14.83 3.01 -16.19
CA ILE A 101 -14.18 1.72 -16.45
C ILE A 101 -13.63 1.69 -17.87
N THR A 102 -14.45 2.10 -18.85
CA THR A 102 -14.04 2.20 -20.26
C THR A 102 -12.84 3.13 -20.42
N TRP A 103 -12.87 4.30 -19.78
CA TRP A 103 -11.75 5.24 -19.83
C TRP A 103 -10.47 4.67 -19.23
N LYS A 104 -10.54 3.97 -18.09
CA LYS A 104 -9.38 3.33 -17.45
C LYS A 104 -8.76 2.26 -18.36
N ARG A 105 -9.59 1.43 -18.98
CA ARG A 105 -9.16 0.43 -19.97
C ARG A 105 -8.50 1.08 -21.19
N GLN A 106 -9.06 2.19 -21.70
CA GLN A 106 -8.47 2.94 -22.83
C GLN A 106 -7.10 3.55 -22.50
N MET A 107 -6.86 3.95 -21.25
CA MET A 107 -5.55 4.42 -20.80
C MET A 107 -4.52 3.29 -20.61
N GLY A 108 -4.91 2.03 -20.82
CA GLY A 108 -4.04 0.87 -20.68
C GLY A 108 -3.98 0.28 -19.27
N ILE A 109 -4.96 0.58 -18.41
CA ILE A 109 -5.11 -0.05 -17.10
C ILE A 109 -6.08 -1.22 -17.23
N HIS A 110 -5.59 -2.44 -16.99
CA HIS A 110 -6.44 -3.62 -16.93
C HIS A 110 -7.37 -3.49 -15.72
N THR A 111 -8.68 -3.44 -15.96
CA THR A 111 -9.66 -3.08 -14.93
C THR A 111 -10.73 -4.15 -14.83
N ASP A 112 -10.77 -4.82 -13.68
CA ASP A 112 -11.79 -5.79 -13.31
C ASP A 112 -12.78 -5.15 -12.34
N VAL A 113 -14.04 -5.56 -12.46
CA VAL A 113 -15.16 -5.02 -11.69
C VAL A 113 -15.87 -6.19 -11.05
N VAL A 114 -16.06 -6.12 -9.74
CA VAL A 114 -16.67 -7.15 -8.93
C VAL A 114 -17.71 -6.49 -8.03
N THR A 115 -18.86 -7.13 -7.88
CA THR A 115 -19.92 -6.59 -7.03
C THR A 115 -19.90 -7.23 -5.64
N VAL A 116 -20.40 -6.52 -4.63
CA VAL A 116 -20.60 -7.11 -3.28
C VAL A 116 -21.61 -8.26 -3.32
N GLU A 117 -22.55 -8.23 -4.28
CA GLU A 117 -23.48 -9.32 -4.57
C GLU A 117 -22.75 -10.56 -5.10
N GLU A 118 -21.72 -10.40 -5.94
CA GLU A 118 -20.85 -11.48 -6.43
C GLU A 118 -19.95 -12.04 -5.31
N ILE A 119 -19.40 -11.17 -4.46
CA ILE A 119 -18.64 -11.56 -3.26
C ILE A 119 -19.55 -12.29 -2.25
N GLY A 120 -20.85 -11.96 -2.24
CA GLY A 120 -21.86 -12.50 -1.34
C GLY A 120 -21.94 -11.78 0.01
N SER A 121 -21.21 -10.68 0.19
CA SER A 121 -21.18 -9.90 1.43
C SER A 121 -20.66 -8.48 1.19
N SER A 122 -21.25 -7.51 1.89
CA SER A 122 -20.74 -6.12 1.98
C SER A 122 -19.97 -5.86 3.29
N GLU A 123 -19.73 -6.89 4.10
CA GLU A 123 -19.01 -6.77 5.36
C GLU A 123 -17.51 -6.54 5.14
N ALA A 124 -16.92 -5.70 5.98
CA ALA A 124 -15.54 -5.26 5.83
C ALA A 124 -14.52 -6.41 5.84
N ASP A 125 -14.74 -7.46 6.64
CA ASP A 125 -13.80 -8.59 6.74
C ASP A 125 -13.84 -9.48 5.50
N ASP A 126 -15.02 -9.68 4.90
CA ASP A 126 -15.19 -10.48 3.69
C ASP A 126 -14.56 -9.76 2.49
N ILE A 127 -14.79 -8.45 2.37
CA ILE A 127 -14.18 -7.61 1.34
C ILE A 127 -12.66 -7.57 1.51
N TYR A 128 -12.16 -7.44 2.75
CA TYR A 128 -10.72 -7.49 3.03
C TYR A 128 -10.09 -8.80 2.57
N ASN A 129 -10.70 -9.95 2.90
CA ASN A 129 -10.19 -11.24 2.49
C ASN A 129 -10.23 -11.42 0.97
N TYR A 130 -11.31 -10.98 0.32
CA TYR A 130 -11.42 -10.98 -1.13
C TYR A 130 -10.30 -10.17 -1.80
N VAL A 131 -10.12 -8.91 -1.38
CA VAL A 131 -9.08 -8.02 -1.93
C VAL A 131 -7.69 -8.59 -1.68
N LYS A 132 -7.43 -9.12 -0.48
CA LYS A 132 -6.16 -9.72 -0.12
C LYS A 132 -5.82 -10.90 -1.03
N ASP A 133 -6.77 -11.81 -1.23
CA ASP A 133 -6.58 -12.99 -2.07
C ASP A 133 -6.38 -12.58 -3.53
N TYR A 134 -7.22 -11.67 -4.04
CA TYR A 134 -7.10 -11.12 -5.39
C TYR A 134 -5.75 -10.42 -5.60
N TYR A 135 -5.25 -9.66 -4.62
CA TYR A 135 -3.92 -9.04 -4.68
C TYR A 135 -2.81 -10.09 -4.73
N GLN A 136 -2.94 -11.17 -3.96
CA GLN A 136 -1.94 -12.25 -3.91
C GLN A 136 -1.89 -13.07 -5.20
N THR A 137 -3.03 -13.25 -5.89
CA THR A 137 -3.12 -14.02 -7.13
C THR A 137 -2.86 -13.18 -8.37
N GLU A 138 -3.46 -11.99 -8.46
CA GLU A 138 -3.46 -11.17 -9.67
C GLU A 138 -2.48 -9.99 -9.62
N GLY A 139 -2.08 -9.53 -8.42
CA GLY A 139 -1.09 -8.46 -8.27
C GLY A 139 -1.58 -7.08 -8.67
N ILE A 140 -2.71 -6.62 -8.11
CA ILE A 140 -3.27 -5.30 -8.42
C ILE A 140 -2.35 -4.14 -8.02
N THR A 141 -2.51 -3.04 -8.75
CA THR A 141 -1.83 -1.76 -8.46
C THR A 141 -2.80 -0.75 -7.85
N TYR A 142 -4.09 -0.85 -8.19
CA TYR A 142 -5.14 0.04 -7.70
C TYR A 142 -6.32 -0.77 -7.19
N LEU A 143 -6.90 -0.31 -6.09
CA LEU A 143 -8.20 -0.72 -5.59
C LEU A 143 -9.12 0.50 -5.63
N LEU A 144 -10.30 0.35 -6.23
CA LEU A 144 -11.33 1.37 -6.25
C LEU A 144 -12.59 0.83 -5.57
N LEU A 145 -12.94 1.40 -4.44
CA LEU A 145 -14.21 1.12 -3.75
C LEU A 145 -15.22 2.17 -4.21
N VAL A 146 -16.38 1.73 -4.71
CA VAL A 146 -17.44 2.63 -5.17
C VAL A 146 -18.73 2.34 -4.44
N GLY A 147 -19.10 3.29 -3.59
CA GLY A 147 -20.28 3.22 -2.75
C GLY A 147 -20.07 4.03 -1.47
N ASP A 148 -21.12 4.16 -0.68
CA ASP A 148 -21.04 4.65 0.71
C ASP A 148 -20.94 3.44 1.67
N GLU A 149 -20.93 3.71 2.98
CA GLU A 149 -20.84 2.67 4.03
C GLU A 149 -21.96 1.61 3.93
N ASP A 150 -23.13 1.98 3.41
CA ASP A 150 -24.25 1.06 3.17
C ASP A 150 -23.97 0.05 2.04
N ALA A 151 -23.12 0.42 1.08
CA ALA A 151 -22.72 -0.43 -0.04
C ALA A 151 -21.48 -1.26 0.30
N ILE A 152 -20.47 -0.63 0.93
CA ILE A 152 -19.20 -1.25 1.30
C ILE A 152 -18.88 -0.79 2.72
N LYS A 153 -18.96 -1.70 3.70
CA LYS A 153 -18.62 -1.34 5.07
C LYS A 153 -17.12 -1.14 5.22
N SER A 154 -16.72 -0.01 5.81
CA SER A 154 -15.31 0.27 6.07
C SER A 154 -14.76 -0.59 7.22
N GLN A 155 -13.48 -0.96 7.09
CA GLN A 155 -12.71 -1.57 8.18
C GLN A 155 -12.58 -0.59 9.36
N MET A 156 -12.87 -1.06 10.58
CA MET A 156 -12.71 -0.27 11.80
C MET A 156 -11.39 -0.62 12.49
N ARG A 157 -10.54 0.38 12.74
CA ARG A 157 -9.26 0.18 13.44
C ARG A 157 -9.23 0.91 14.79
N PRO A 158 -8.62 0.32 15.83
CA PRO A 158 -8.41 1.01 17.09
C PRO A 158 -7.24 2.00 16.98
N SER A 159 -7.44 3.22 17.46
CA SER A 159 -6.40 4.22 17.71
C SER A 159 -6.72 4.97 19.00
N GLY A 160 -5.80 4.92 19.98
CA GLY A 160 -5.94 5.66 21.23
C GLY A 160 -7.21 5.37 22.04
N GLY A 161 -7.80 4.18 21.90
CA GLY A 161 -9.07 3.80 22.56
C GLY A 161 -10.34 4.17 21.80
N THR A 162 -10.22 4.79 20.62
CA THR A 162 -11.34 5.06 19.70
C THR A 162 -11.23 4.21 18.44
N LEU A 163 -12.37 3.88 17.83
CA LEU A 163 -12.42 3.26 16.51
C LEU A 163 -12.50 4.34 15.44
N TYR A 164 -11.79 4.13 14.33
CA TYR A 164 -11.89 4.95 13.13
C TYR A 164 -12.02 4.08 11.88
N THR A 165 -12.71 4.59 10.86
CA THR A 165 -12.87 3.94 9.56
C THR A 165 -11.57 4.03 8.76
N CYS A 166 -11.20 2.95 8.08
CA CYS A 166 -9.93 2.84 7.39
C CYS A 166 -10.06 2.07 6.07
N ASP A 167 -10.26 2.77 4.96
CA ASP A 167 -10.27 2.11 3.64
C ASP A 167 -8.85 1.72 3.20
N ASN A 168 -7.83 2.47 3.61
CA ASN A 168 -6.43 2.10 3.39
C ASN A 168 -6.05 0.75 4.03
N CYS A 169 -6.88 0.22 4.93
CA CYS A 169 -6.67 -1.06 5.57
C CYS A 169 -7.13 -2.25 4.72
N PHE A 170 -7.82 -2.01 3.59
CA PHE A 170 -8.11 -3.03 2.58
C PHE A 170 -6.89 -3.38 1.70
N GLY A 171 -5.88 -2.51 1.65
CA GLY A 171 -4.68 -2.67 0.83
C GLY A 171 -3.37 -2.78 1.59
#